data_AF-A0A944MXE8-F1
#
_entry.id   AF-A0A944MXE8-F1
#
_cell.length_a   1.000
_cell.length_b   1.000
_cell.length_c   1.000
_cell.angle_alpha   90.00
_cell.angle_beta   90.00
_cell.angle_gamma   90.00
#
_symmetry.space_group_name_H-M   'P 1'
#
loop_
_entity.id
_entity.type
_entity.pdbx_description
1 polymer ?
#
loop_
_entity_poly.entity_id
_entity_poly.type
_entity_poly.pdbx_seq_one_letter_code
_entity_poly.pdbx_strand_id
1 'polypeptide(L)'
;MARSNIPVGINRSLSRTITIIFLGLLFVVLAGQSHAAEWASLKGRFVFDGDPPAPAEITADKDVEVCGKHKLVNEELVVSEDNGIANVVLFVRSKGVTVHPDLEDGSKSAPLVLDNKDCRFQPHVGFVQTGQTLTIK
;
A
#
# COMPACT_ATOMS: atom_id res chain seq x y z
N MET A 1 -13.73 -36.59 -72.03
CA MET A 1 -12.36 -36.97 -71.62
C MET A 1 -11.44 -35.80 -71.92
N ALA A 2 -11.17 -34.93 -70.94
CA ALA A 2 -10.18 -33.86 -71.09
C ALA A 2 -9.63 -33.52 -69.69
N ARG A 3 -8.44 -34.02 -69.39
CA ARG A 3 -7.68 -33.71 -68.16
C ARG A 3 -6.89 -32.43 -68.44
N SER A 4 -7.23 -31.35 -67.76
CA SER A 4 -6.41 -30.12 -67.74
C SER A 4 -5.35 -30.28 -66.66
N ASN A 5 -4.09 -30.49 -67.07
CA ASN A 5 -2.94 -30.47 -66.18
C ASN A 5 -2.53 -29.01 -65.95
N ILE A 6 -2.83 -28.48 -64.76
CA ILE A 6 -2.31 -27.20 -64.28
C ILE A 6 -0.90 -27.47 -63.70
N PRO A 7 0.17 -26.82 -64.18
CA PRO A 7 1.48 -26.98 -63.58
C PRO A 7 1.50 -26.20 -62.26
N VAL A 8 1.51 -26.94 -61.15
CA VAL A 8 1.74 -26.40 -59.81
C VAL A 8 3.23 -26.07 -59.69
N GLY A 9 3.62 -24.90 -60.20
CA GLY A 9 4.95 -24.32 -60.00
C GLY A 9 5.08 -23.81 -58.57
N ILE A 10 5.48 -24.68 -57.64
CA ILE A 10 5.81 -24.27 -56.26
C ILE A 10 7.09 -23.43 -56.33
N ASN A 11 6.91 -22.11 -56.28
CA ASN A 11 8.01 -21.16 -56.22
C ASN A 11 8.67 -21.25 -54.82
N ARG A 12 9.74 -22.04 -54.72
CA ARG A 12 10.53 -22.28 -53.49
C ARG A 12 11.02 -20.98 -52.82
N SER A 13 11.14 -19.89 -53.57
CA SER A 13 11.50 -18.56 -53.02
C SER A 13 10.40 -18.01 -52.12
N LEU A 14 9.12 -18.16 -52.51
CA LEU A 14 7.95 -17.66 -51.76
C LEU A 14 7.72 -18.46 -50.46
N SER A 15 8.03 -19.75 -50.48
CA SER A 15 7.94 -20.61 -49.28
C SER A 15 8.99 -20.26 -48.22
N ARG A 16 10.20 -19.82 -48.61
CA ARG A 16 11.25 -19.42 -47.64
C ARG A 16 10.94 -18.08 -46.99
N THR A 17 10.39 -17.12 -47.72
CA THR A 17 9.97 -15.82 -47.16
C THR A 17 8.78 -15.96 -46.21
N ILE A 18 7.79 -16.79 -46.52
CA ILE A 18 6.65 -17.05 -45.62
C ILE A 18 7.11 -17.68 -44.30
N THR A 19 8.04 -18.65 -44.34
CA THR A 19 8.58 -19.27 -43.12
C THR A 19 9.39 -18.30 -42.27
N ILE A 20 10.19 -17.41 -42.87
CA ILE A 20 10.98 -16.40 -42.12
C ILE A 20 10.04 -15.37 -41.45
N ILE A 21 8.96 -14.97 -42.13
CA ILE A 21 7.95 -14.06 -41.55
C ILE A 21 7.20 -14.74 -40.40
N PHE A 22 6.80 -16.01 -40.56
CA PHE A 22 6.13 -16.78 -39.49
C PHE A 22 7.04 -17.04 -38.29
N LEU A 23 8.34 -17.31 -38.50
CA LEU A 23 9.31 -17.51 -37.42
C LEU A 23 9.62 -16.19 -36.68
N GLY A 24 9.67 -15.08 -37.41
CA GLY A 24 9.83 -13.73 -36.83
C GLY A 24 8.60 -13.29 -36.02
N LEU A 25 7.38 -13.57 -36.52
CA LEU A 25 6.15 -13.29 -35.77
C LEU A 25 6.02 -14.17 -34.51
N LEU A 26 6.44 -15.43 -34.55
CA LEU A 26 6.44 -16.31 -33.38
C LEU A 26 7.42 -15.83 -32.28
N PHE A 27 8.54 -15.22 -32.66
CA PHE A 27 9.53 -14.67 -31.72
C PHE A 27 9.05 -13.40 -31.00
N VAL A 28 8.22 -12.58 -31.66
CA VAL A 28 7.65 -11.35 -31.05
C VAL A 28 6.58 -11.68 -30.00
N VAL A 29 5.86 -12.80 -30.14
CA VAL A 29 4.80 -13.21 -29.18
C VAL A 29 5.39 -13.73 -27.85
N LEU A 30 6.62 -14.27 -27.84
CA LEU A 30 7.25 -14.75 -26.60
C LEU A 30 7.98 -13.66 -25.78
N ALA A 31 8.23 -12.47 -26.35
CA ALA A 31 9.02 -11.43 -25.70
C ALA A 31 8.21 -10.48 -24.78
N GLY A 32 6.89 -10.70 -24.64
CA GLY A 32 5.96 -9.72 -24.07
C GLY A 32 5.42 -10.00 -22.66
N GLN A 33 5.89 -11.01 -21.93
CA GLN A 33 5.40 -11.27 -20.57
C GLN A 33 6.19 -10.47 -19.53
N SER A 34 5.93 -9.16 -19.47
CA SER A 34 6.31 -8.36 -18.31
C SER A 34 5.37 -8.70 -17.15
N HIS A 35 5.82 -9.51 -16.20
CA HIS A 35 5.18 -9.58 -14.89
C HIS A 35 5.47 -8.28 -14.15
N ALA A 36 4.60 -7.28 -14.31
CA ALA A 36 4.54 -6.20 -13.34
C ALA A 36 4.22 -6.83 -11.98
N ALA A 37 4.88 -6.38 -10.90
CA ALA A 37 4.41 -6.71 -9.56
C ALA A 37 2.97 -6.22 -9.46
N GLU A 38 2.02 -7.15 -9.33
CA GLU A 38 0.62 -6.80 -9.15
C GLU A 38 0.45 -6.30 -7.72
N TRP A 39 0.47 -4.98 -7.56
CA TRP A 39 0.18 -4.32 -6.30
C TRP A 39 -1.32 -4.37 -6.02
N ALA A 40 -1.68 -4.56 -4.75
CA ALA A 40 -3.07 -4.58 -4.31
C ALA A 40 -3.29 -3.59 -3.17
N SER A 41 -4.50 -3.05 -3.07
CA SER A 41 -4.93 -2.23 -1.93
C SER A 41 -5.65 -3.09 -0.90
N LEU A 42 -5.20 -3.05 0.35
CA LEU A 42 -5.93 -3.61 1.48
C LEU A 42 -6.82 -2.52 2.09
N LYS A 43 -8.13 -2.78 2.18
CA LYS A 43 -9.08 -1.93 2.90
C LYS A 43 -9.80 -2.79 3.93
N GLY A 44 -9.90 -2.28 5.15
CA GLY A 44 -10.56 -2.95 6.26
C GLY A 44 -10.97 -1.94 7.32
N ARG A 45 -11.90 -2.37 8.18
CA ARG A 45 -12.37 -1.60 9.32
C ARG A 45 -12.42 -2.53 10.53
N PHE A 46 -11.83 -2.08 11.63
CA PHE A 46 -11.88 -2.78 12.91
C PHE A 46 -13.06 -2.23 13.69
N VAL A 47 -13.95 -3.12 14.11
CA VAL A 47 -15.18 -2.77 14.80
C VAL A 47 -15.14 -3.39 16.19
N PHE A 48 -15.45 -2.60 17.20
CA PHE A 48 -15.62 -3.08 18.56
C PHE A 48 -16.94 -3.86 18.66
N ASP A 49 -16.89 -5.05 19.24
CA ASP A 49 -18.07 -5.90 19.41
C ASP A 49 -18.72 -5.61 20.77
N GLY A 50 -19.94 -5.06 20.73
CA GLY A 50 -20.71 -4.63 21.90
C GLY A 50 -20.58 -3.15 22.23
N ASP A 51 -20.87 -2.82 23.49
CA ASP A 51 -20.84 -1.44 24.00
C ASP A 51 -19.43 -1.09 24.49
N PRO A 52 -18.75 -0.09 23.89
CA PRO A 52 -17.42 0.29 24.31
C PRO A 52 -17.44 0.86 25.74
N PRO A 53 -16.45 0.51 26.58
CA PRO A 53 -16.35 1.08 27.92
C PRO A 53 -16.10 2.59 27.85
N ALA A 54 -16.60 3.33 28.83
CA ALA A 54 -16.27 4.74 28.95
C ALA A 54 -14.75 4.92 29.17
N PRO A 55 -14.08 5.86 28.48
CA PRO A 55 -12.66 6.12 28.69
C PRO A 55 -12.38 6.49 30.15
N ALA A 56 -11.39 5.83 30.75
CA ALA A 56 -10.98 6.14 32.12
C ALA A 56 -10.31 7.52 32.18
N GLU A 57 -10.61 8.31 33.20
CA GLU A 57 -9.91 9.57 33.44
C GLU A 57 -8.50 9.29 34.00
N ILE A 58 -7.54 10.09 33.55
CA ILE A 58 -6.16 10.05 34.03
C ILE A 58 -5.94 11.26 34.93
N THR A 59 -5.60 11.01 36.19
CA THR A 59 -5.18 12.06 37.11
C THR A 59 -3.70 12.34 36.88
N ALA A 60 -3.36 13.57 36.54
CA ALA A 60 -1.97 14.01 36.46
C ALA A 60 -1.34 13.99 37.86
N ASP A 61 -0.30 13.17 38.06
CA ASP A 61 0.48 13.09 39.29
C ASP A 61 1.80 13.88 39.21
N LYS A 62 2.21 14.27 38.00
CA LYS A 62 3.36 15.13 37.70
C LYS A 62 2.89 16.43 37.06
N ASP A 63 3.66 17.49 37.32
CA ASP A 63 3.45 18.82 36.76
C ASP A 63 2.00 19.29 36.90
N VAL A 64 1.40 19.04 38.07
CA VAL A 64 -0.02 19.26 38.36
C VAL A 64 -0.44 20.72 38.09
N GLU A 65 0.46 21.67 38.29
CA GLU A 65 0.23 23.09 38.01
C GLU A 65 -0.01 23.40 36.52
N VAL A 66 0.44 22.51 35.63
CA VAL A 66 0.26 22.60 34.17
C VAL A 66 -0.74 21.53 33.73
N CYS A 67 -0.38 20.26 33.88
CA CYS A 67 -1.16 19.12 33.38
C CYS A 67 -2.46 18.88 34.14
N GLY A 68 -2.52 19.22 35.42
CA GLY A 68 -3.73 19.09 36.24
C GLY A 68 -4.86 20.03 35.83
N LYS A 69 -4.59 21.01 34.95
CA LYS A 69 -5.60 21.92 34.39
C LYS A 69 -6.33 21.34 33.18
N HIS A 70 -5.88 20.22 32.65
CA HIS A 70 -6.43 19.59 31.45
C HIS A 70 -7.12 18.27 31.79
N LYS A 71 -8.24 17.99 31.10
CA LYS A 71 -8.91 16.70 31.23
C LYS A 71 -8.14 15.66 30.42
N LEU A 72 -7.43 14.77 31.11
CA LEU A 72 -6.72 13.66 30.49
C LEU A 72 -7.60 12.41 30.52
N VAL A 73 -7.77 11.77 29.37
CA VAL A 73 -8.52 10.50 29.24
C VAL A 73 -7.64 9.40 28.69
N ASN A 74 -7.82 8.17 29.15
CA ASN A 74 -7.10 7.01 28.64
C ASN A 74 -7.55 6.71 27.20
N GLU A 75 -6.60 6.75 26.26
CA GLU A 75 -6.81 6.45 24.84
C GLU A 75 -6.35 5.04 24.46
N GLU A 76 -6.15 4.14 25.43
CA GLU A 76 -5.84 2.73 25.18
C GLU A 76 -6.87 2.06 24.27
N LEU A 77 -8.13 2.46 24.37
CA LEU A 77 -9.19 2.09 23.45
C LEU A 77 -10.01 3.34 23.10
N VAL A 78 -9.98 3.70 21.82
CA VAL A 78 -10.79 4.80 21.27
C VAL A 78 -11.74 4.20 20.24
N VAL A 79 -13.03 4.25 20.57
CA VAL A 79 -14.11 3.72 19.73
C VAL A 79 -15.05 4.86 19.34
N SER A 80 -15.34 4.98 18.05
CA SER A 80 -16.30 5.95 17.52
C SER A 80 -17.74 5.52 17.77
N GLU A 81 -18.69 6.44 17.59
CA GLU A 81 -20.13 6.17 17.77
C GLU A 81 -20.68 5.03 16.90
N ASP A 82 -20.04 4.76 15.75
CA ASP A 82 -20.38 3.65 14.86
C ASP A 82 -19.57 2.35 15.15
N ASN A 83 -18.98 2.25 16.35
CA ASN A 83 -18.12 1.18 16.84
C ASN A 83 -16.77 1.00 16.12
N GLY A 84 -16.30 2.00 15.37
CA GLY A 84 -14.99 1.94 14.71
C GLY A 84 -13.84 2.12 15.70
N ILE A 85 -12.81 1.29 15.60
CA ILE A 85 -11.61 1.40 16.45
C ILE A 85 -10.58 2.31 15.76
N ALA A 86 -10.16 3.37 16.45
CA ALA A 86 -9.11 4.28 15.98
C ALA A 86 -7.70 3.72 16.27
N ASN A 87 -6.67 4.35 15.69
CA ASN A 87 -5.25 4.08 15.99
C ASN A 87 -4.77 2.63 15.74
N VAL A 88 -5.41 1.91 14.81
CA VAL A 88 -5.05 0.52 14.48
C VAL A 88 -3.83 0.48 13.56
N VAL A 89 -2.81 -0.29 13.95
CA VAL A 89 -1.56 -0.49 13.19
C VAL A 89 -1.50 -1.91 12.61
N LEU A 90 -1.50 -2.03 11.28
CA LEU A 90 -1.29 -3.29 10.57
C LEU A 90 0.14 -3.34 10.06
N PHE A 91 0.83 -4.45 10.31
CA PHE A 91 2.20 -4.63 9.84
C PHE A 91 2.44 -6.09 9.43
N VAL A 92 3.29 -6.26 8.42
CA VAL A 92 3.70 -7.57 7.94
C VAL A 92 4.85 -8.07 8.80
N ARG A 93 4.68 -9.24 9.44
CA ARG A 93 5.73 -9.90 10.25
C ARG A 93 6.64 -10.77 9.37
N SER A 94 7.22 -10.19 8.33
CA SER A 94 8.16 -10.88 7.44
C SER A 94 9.33 -9.96 7.09
N LYS A 95 10.48 -10.55 6.78
CA LYS A 95 11.67 -9.81 6.35
C LYS A 95 11.76 -9.79 4.83
N GLY A 96 12.41 -8.77 4.27
CA GLY A 96 12.63 -8.67 2.83
C GLY A 96 11.35 -8.50 2.02
N VAL A 97 10.29 -7.94 2.63
CA VAL A 97 9.06 -7.60 1.92
C VAL A 97 9.39 -6.47 0.94
N THR A 98 9.09 -6.68 -0.33
CA THR A 98 9.23 -5.65 -1.36
C THR A 98 8.33 -4.47 -1.03
N VAL A 99 8.93 -3.28 -0.91
CA VAL A 99 8.18 -2.03 -0.69
C VAL A 99 7.67 -1.53 -2.03
N HIS A 100 6.46 -0.98 -2.05
CA HIS A 100 5.92 -0.34 -3.25
C HIS A 100 6.83 0.83 -3.66
N PRO A 101 7.22 0.99 -4.93
CA PRO A 101 8.13 2.05 -5.39
C PRO A 101 7.73 3.46 -4.92
N ASP A 102 6.43 3.76 -4.94
CA ASP A 102 5.88 5.04 -4.44
C ASP A 102 6.11 5.31 -2.94
N LEU A 103 6.48 4.28 -2.16
CA LEU A 103 6.70 4.35 -0.71
C LEU A 103 8.19 4.20 -0.32
N GLU A 104 9.09 3.99 -1.28
CA GLU A 104 10.52 3.81 -1.00
C GLU A 104 11.21 5.12 -0.56
N ASP A 105 10.71 6.26 -1.04
CA ASP A 105 11.25 7.58 -0.73
C ASP A 105 10.21 8.44 -0.03
N GLY A 106 10.26 8.41 1.31
CA GLY A 106 9.37 9.19 2.16
C GLY A 106 9.66 10.70 2.14
N SER A 107 10.73 11.18 1.50
CA SER A 107 11.07 12.62 1.48
C SER A 107 10.02 13.48 0.76
N LYS A 108 9.21 12.85 -0.10
CA LYS A 108 8.09 13.49 -0.82
C LYS A 108 6.81 13.55 0.01
N SER A 109 6.74 12.79 1.11
CA SER A 109 5.59 12.79 2.02
C SER A 109 5.57 14.06 2.84
N ALA A 110 4.37 14.57 3.13
CA ALA A 110 4.21 15.74 4.01
C ALA A 110 4.84 15.46 5.40
N PRO A 111 5.50 16.44 6.04
CA PRO A 111 6.06 16.24 7.37
C PRO A 111 4.99 15.82 8.37
N LEU A 112 5.28 14.80 9.19
CA LEU A 112 4.45 14.48 10.34
C LEU A 112 4.81 15.45 11.46
N VAL A 113 3.81 16.11 12.04
CA VAL A 113 3.99 16.96 13.23
C VAL A 113 3.50 16.18 14.45
N LEU A 114 4.39 16.00 15.43
CA LEU A 114 4.09 15.47 16.75
C LEU A 114 4.17 16.61 17.75
N ASP A 115 3.04 16.97 18.35
CA ASP A 115 2.92 18.09 19.28
C ASP A 115 2.63 17.56 20.69
N ASN A 116 3.31 18.08 21.71
CA ASN A 116 2.90 17.84 23.10
C ASN A 116 2.02 19.00 23.57
N LYS A 117 0.72 18.88 23.32
CA LYS A 117 -0.27 19.88 23.66
C LYS A 117 -1.15 19.39 24.80
N ASP A 118 -1.41 20.24 25.78
CA ASP A 118 -2.27 19.93 26.93
C ASP A 118 -1.81 18.64 27.65
N CYS A 119 -0.49 18.46 27.74
CA CYS A 119 0.19 17.28 28.27
C CYS A 119 -0.13 15.98 27.53
N ARG A 120 -0.42 16.07 26.23
CA ARG A 120 -0.73 14.95 25.34
C ARG A 120 0.00 15.05 24.03
N PHE A 121 0.57 13.93 23.61
CA PHE A 121 1.13 13.81 22.27
C PHE A 121 0.03 13.66 21.24
N GLN A 122 0.03 14.55 20.25
CA GLN A 122 -0.89 14.55 19.14
C GLN A 122 -0.11 14.50 17.81
N PRO A 123 -0.40 13.54 16.91
CA PRO A 123 -1.39 12.48 17.07
C PRO A 123 -0.95 11.40 18.08
N HIS A 124 -1.91 10.67 18.66
CA HIS A 124 -1.62 9.56 19.57
C HIS A 124 -0.83 8.43 18.87
N VAL A 125 -1.17 8.17 17.60
CA VAL A 125 -0.43 7.26 16.71
C VAL A 125 -0.14 8.00 15.41
N GLY A 126 1.12 7.93 14.97
CA GLY A 126 1.58 8.51 13.72
C GLY A 126 2.45 7.53 12.94
N PHE A 127 2.41 7.63 11.61
CA PHE A 127 3.24 6.84 10.71
C PHE A 127 4.26 7.73 10.04
N VAL A 128 5.52 7.31 10.07
CA VAL A 128 6.64 7.99 9.41
C VAL A 128 7.32 7.01 8.50
N GLN A 129 7.52 7.40 7.25
CA GLN A 129 8.28 6.65 6.25
C GLN A 129 9.77 6.99 6.36
N THR A 130 10.64 6.09 5.90
CA THR A 130 12.08 6.40 5.81
C THR A 130 12.29 7.62 4.90
N GLY A 131 13.02 8.62 5.40
CA GLY A 131 13.26 9.89 4.69
C GLY A 131 12.18 10.96 4.89
N GLN A 132 11.01 10.63 5.44
CA GLN A 132 9.98 11.61 5.79
C GLN A 132 10.43 12.45 7.00
N THR A 133 10.14 13.74 6.97
CA THR A 133 10.45 14.64 8.08
C THR A 133 9.45 14.45 9.23
N LEU A 134 9.96 14.25 10.45
CA LEU A 134 9.19 14.31 11.69
C LEU A 134 9.53 15.60 12.42
N THR A 135 8.53 16.46 12.66
CA THR A 135 8.67 17.69 13.43
C THR A 135 8.08 17.47 14.82
N ILE A 136 8.89 17.67 15.86
CA ILE A 136 8.43 17.64 17.25
C ILE A 136 8.27 19.09 17.72
N LYS A 137 7.10 19.43 18.26
CA LYS A 137 6.78 20.76 18.80
C LYS A 137 6.73 20.74 20.32
#